data_AF-A0A8T5UNY8-F1
#
_entry.id   AF-A0A8T5UNY8-F1
#
_cell.length_a   1.000
_cell.length_b   1.000
_cell.length_c   1.000
_cell.angle_alpha   90.00
_cell.angle_beta   90.00
_cell.angle_gamma   90.00
#
_symmetry.space_group_name_H-M   'P 1'
#
loop_
_entity.id
_entity.type
_entity.pdbx_description
1 polymer ?
#
loop_
_entity_poly.entity_id
_entity_poly.type
_entity_poly.pdbx_seq_one_letter_code
_entity_poly.pdbx_strand_id
1 'polypeptide(L)'
;MSQKLRVLIIVNFFLLISILGLAFNLNNVVAQDGEDYLLVPTNHTLLEQGEKTGNIENVSSIDIPIPLSSWNLTEIQLNFTNIKLKQETKTIEDGFDYNYKRIYRQNPTFRAHGYGIQINITEPTILYGVYLFGYKSPSTNETIQVQIRGYDDVDSKPNNTIYTSTTLNMTFDYGWHKQTFATPIFLTNGSYYLVLN
;
A
#
# COMPACT_ATOMS: atom_id res chain seq x y z
N MET A 1 -5.32 88.80 11.80
CA MET A 1 -5.72 87.38 11.83
C MET A 1 -5.57 86.88 13.26
N SER A 2 -6.65 86.41 13.90
CA SER A 2 -6.59 85.99 15.32
C SER A 2 -5.70 84.74 15.46
N GLN A 3 -5.05 84.59 16.61
CA GLN A 3 -4.20 83.42 16.90
C GLN A 3 -4.98 82.10 16.74
N LYS A 4 -6.27 82.11 17.10
CA LYS A 4 -7.19 80.98 16.91
C LYS A 4 -7.38 80.62 15.44
N LEU A 5 -7.52 81.61 14.56
CA LEU A 5 -7.67 81.38 13.12
C LEU A 5 -6.39 80.82 12.49
N ARG A 6 -5.21 81.26 12.96
CA ARG A 6 -3.92 80.71 12.50
C ARG A 6 -3.76 79.24 12.88
N VAL A 7 -4.09 78.89 14.12
CA VAL A 7 -4.06 77.50 14.60
C VAL A 7 -5.05 76.64 13.81
N LEU A 8 -6.26 77.13 13.55
CA LEU A 8 -7.26 76.41 12.76
C LEU A 8 -6.79 76.10 11.33
N ILE A 9 -6.13 77.05 10.67
CA ILE A 9 -5.60 76.84 9.31
C ILE A 9 -4.47 75.79 9.33
N ILE A 10 -3.55 75.88 10.29
CA ILE A 10 -2.45 74.92 10.41
C ILE A 10 -2.99 73.51 10.64
N VAL A 11 -3.96 73.36 11.55
CA VAL A 11 -4.58 72.06 11.84
C VAL A 11 -5.27 71.49 10.61
N ASN A 12 -6.07 72.29 9.88
CA ASN A 12 -6.72 71.82 8.65
C ASN A 12 -5.73 71.47 7.55
N PHE A 13 -4.63 72.21 7.43
CA PHE A 13 -3.58 71.93 6.45
C PHE A 13 -2.87 70.59 6.75
N PHE A 14 -2.55 70.32 8.02
CA PHE A 14 -2.01 69.02 8.42
C PHE A 14 -3.02 67.89 8.23
N LEU A 15 -4.29 68.11 8.55
CA LEU A 15 -5.35 67.11 8.35
C LEU A 15 -5.50 66.74 6.86
N LEU A 16 -5.44 67.73 5.97
CA LEU A 16 -5.48 67.54 4.53
C LEU A 16 -4.29 66.71 4.04
N ILE A 17 -3.07 67.00 4.52
CA ILE A 17 -1.87 66.23 4.17
C ILE A 17 -2.00 64.78 4.67
N SER A 18 -2.54 64.54 5.87
CA SER A 18 -2.77 63.20 6.39
C SER A 18 -3.78 62.42 5.56
N ILE A 19 -4.88 63.06 5.13
CA ILE A 19 -5.90 62.44 4.27
C ILE A 19 -5.33 62.13 2.88
N LEU A 20 -4.55 63.04 2.30
CA LEU A 20 -3.86 62.82 1.03
C LEU A 20 -2.85 61.67 1.16
N GLY A 21 -2.07 61.61 2.24
CA GLY A 21 -1.12 60.52 2.50
C GLY A 21 -1.80 59.15 2.62
N LEU A 22 -2.99 59.08 3.21
CA LEU A 22 -3.80 57.85 3.25
C LEU A 22 -4.32 57.46 1.86
N ALA A 23 -4.68 58.43 1.02
CA ALA A 23 -5.11 58.17 -0.36
C ALA A 23 -3.96 57.69 -1.27
N PHE A 24 -2.72 58.15 -1.03
CA PHE A 24 -1.54 57.75 -1.81
C PHE A 24 -0.88 56.44 -1.35
N ASN A 25 -1.22 55.93 -0.15
CA ASN A 25 -0.73 54.66 0.40
C ASN A 25 -1.84 53.59 0.50
N LEU A 26 -2.87 53.68 -0.33
CA LEU A 26 -3.68 52.51 -0.60
C LEU A 26 -2.80 51.55 -1.42
N ASN A 27 -2.21 50.55 -0.75
CA ASN A 27 -1.95 49.27 -1.39
C ASN A 27 -3.31 48.76 -1.86
N ASN A 28 -3.73 49.21 -3.04
CA ASN A 28 -4.79 48.57 -3.77
C ASN A 28 -4.28 47.15 -4.02
N VAL A 29 -4.71 46.19 -3.22
CA VAL A 29 -4.80 44.82 -3.68
C VAL A 29 -5.92 44.86 -4.70
N VAL A 30 -5.55 45.19 -5.92
CA VAL A 30 -6.36 44.85 -7.08
C VAL A 30 -6.51 43.34 -6.97
N ALA A 31 -7.74 42.83 -6.88
CA ALA A 31 -7.98 41.43 -7.21
C ALA A 31 -7.43 41.26 -8.62
N GLN A 32 -6.27 40.64 -8.74
CA GLN A 32 -5.55 40.52 -10.01
C GLN A 32 -6.46 39.87 -11.03
N ASP A 33 -6.96 40.69 -11.95
CA ASP A 33 -7.54 40.27 -13.23
C ASP A 33 -6.39 40.16 -14.25
N GLY A 34 -5.37 39.38 -13.89
CA GLY A 34 -4.13 39.27 -14.65
C GLY A 34 -3.39 37.98 -14.33
N GLU A 35 -3.03 37.28 -15.40
CA GLU A 35 -2.33 36.00 -15.66
C GLU A 35 -1.18 35.53 -14.73
N ASP A 36 -1.11 35.93 -13.47
CA ASP A 36 -0.13 35.40 -12.52
C ASP A 36 -0.66 34.13 -11.86
N TYR A 37 -0.16 32.98 -12.32
CA TYR A 37 -0.39 31.68 -11.70
C TYR A 37 0.80 31.30 -10.80
N LEU A 38 0.49 30.92 -9.56
CA LEU A 38 1.48 30.31 -8.68
C LEU A 38 1.63 28.83 -9.08
N LEU A 39 2.70 28.51 -9.82
CA LEU A 39 3.11 27.13 -10.04
C LEU A 39 3.74 26.59 -8.75
N VAL A 40 2.96 25.83 -7.99
CA VAL A 40 3.50 24.95 -6.95
C VAL A 40 3.73 23.59 -7.59
N PRO A 41 4.97 23.19 -7.91
CA PRO A 41 5.25 21.85 -8.40
C PRO A 41 4.95 20.83 -7.30
N THR A 42 3.84 20.12 -7.45
CA THR A 42 3.51 18.96 -6.61
C THR A 42 3.98 17.71 -7.32
N ASN A 43 5.10 17.15 -6.88
CA ASN A 43 5.54 15.83 -7.32
C ASN A 43 4.70 14.76 -6.62
N HIS A 44 3.87 14.06 -7.39
CA HIS A 44 3.17 12.87 -6.92
C HIS A 44 3.88 11.63 -7.48
N THR A 45 4.58 10.89 -6.63
CA THR A 45 5.13 9.58 -6.99
C THR A 45 4.00 8.55 -6.97
N LEU A 46 3.60 8.11 -8.15
CA LEU A 46 2.74 6.94 -8.34
C LEU A 46 3.65 5.73 -8.54
N LEU A 47 3.41 4.68 -7.76
CA LEU A 47 4.16 3.42 -7.85
C LEU A 47 3.32 2.46 -8.71
N GLU A 48 3.45 2.57 -10.03
CA GLU A 48 2.72 1.73 -10.99
C GLU A 48 3.67 0.90 -11.85
N GLN A 49 3.18 -0.27 -12.25
CA GLN A 49 3.87 -1.16 -13.19
C GLN A 49 3.03 -1.25 -14.46
N GLY A 50 3.64 -0.90 -15.60
CA GLY A 50 3.04 -1.02 -16.92
C GLY A 50 3.57 -2.24 -17.66
N GLU A 51 2.82 -2.74 -18.64
CA GLU A 51 3.30 -3.78 -19.57
C GLU A 51 3.33 -3.23 -20.99
N LYS A 52 4.51 -3.19 -21.60
CA LYS A 52 4.71 -2.81 -23.00
C LYS A 52 5.32 -3.97 -23.75
N THR A 53 4.64 -4.45 -24.79
CA THR A 53 5.12 -5.54 -25.65
C THR A 53 5.51 -6.83 -24.89
N GLY A 54 4.78 -7.17 -23.82
CA GLY A 54 5.04 -8.38 -23.02
C GLY A 54 6.10 -8.23 -21.92
N ASN A 55 6.74 -7.05 -21.83
CA ASN A 55 7.70 -6.75 -20.77
C ASN A 55 7.03 -5.89 -19.71
N ILE A 56 7.16 -6.31 -18.45
CA ILE A 56 6.71 -5.57 -17.28
C ILE A 56 7.78 -4.54 -16.96
N GLU A 57 7.45 -3.26 -17.10
CA GLU A 57 8.33 -2.15 -16.77
C GLU A 57 7.78 -1.40 -15.56
N ASN A 58 8.68 -0.90 -14.73
CA ASN A 58 8.30 -0.02 -13.63
C ASN A 58 8.02 1.35 -14.25
N VAL A 59 6.74 1.74 -14.27
CA VAL A 59 6.31 2.97 -14.91
C VAL A 59 5.97 3.95 -13.80
N SER A 60 6.97 4.72 -13.38
CA SER A 60 6.79 5.74 -12.32
C SER A 60 6.08 7.01 -12.81
N SER A 61 5.75 7.09 -14.10
CA SER A 61 5.12 8.25 -14.73
C SER A 61 4.26 7.86 -15.93
N ILE A 62 3.09 8.49 -16.06
CA ILE A 62 2.25 8.40 -17.26
C ILE A 62 2.44 9.70 -18.04
N ASP A 63 3.04 9.61 -19.23
CA ASP A 63 3.17 10.75 -20.14
C ASP A 63 1.89 10.89 -20.97
N ILE A 64 1.13 11.96 -20.73
CA ILE A 64 -0.06 12.29 -21.52
C ILE A 64 0.36 13.36 -22.54
N PRO A 65 0.54 13.00 -23.83
CA PRO A 65 0.92 13.97 -24.84
C PRO A 65 -0.24 14.94 -25.09
N ILE A 66 -0.03 16.22 -24.77
CA ILE A 66 -1.00 17.28 -25.06
C ILE A 66 -0.69 17.85 -26.44
N PRO A 67 -1.67 17.89 -27.37
CA PRO A 67 -1.43 18.41 -28.71
C PRO A 67 -1.39 19.95 -28.68
N LEU A 68 -0.16 20.50 -28.71
CA LEU A 68 0.21 21.91 -28.97
C LEU A 68 0.00 22.93 -27.83
N SER A 69 0.85 23.95 -27.82
CA SER A 69 0.98 25.01 -26.81
C SER A 69 -0.19 25.99 -26.71
N SER A 70 -1.23 25.83 -27.53
CA SER A 70 -2.44 26.66 -27.51
C SER A 70 -3.58 26.09 -26.68
N TRP A 71 -3.41 24.91 -26.06
CA TRP A 71 -4.43 24.30 -25.20
C TRP A 71 -4.28 24.78 -23.76
N ASN A 72 -5.29 25.49 -23.26
CA ASN A 72 -5.42 25.80 -21.84
C ASN A 72 -6.14 24.64 -21.14
N LEU A 73 -5.36 23.64 -20.72
CA LEU A 73 -5.88 22.43 -20.07
C LEU A 73 -6.26 22.73 -18.62
N THR A 74 -7.56 22.85 -18.35
CA THR A 74 -8.09 23.15 -17.01
C THR A 74 -8.50 21.92 -16.22
N GLU A 75 -8.85 20.82 -16.90
CA GLU A 75 -9.28 19.56 -16.28
C GLU A 75 -8.80 18.36 -17.08
N ILE A 76 -8.34 17.31 -16.37
CA ILE A 76 -8.05 15.99 -16.92
C ILE A 76 -8.91 14.99 -16.15
N GLN A 77 -9.78 14.27 -16.86
CA GLN A 77 -10.52 13.13 -16.31
C GLN A 77 -9.93 11.83 -16.84
N LEU A 78 -9.41 10.99 -15.94
CA LEU A 78 -8.86 9.69 -16.28
C LEU A 78 -9.84 8.60 -15.85
N ASN A 79 -10.30 7.79 -16.80
CA ASN A 79 -11.10 6.61 -16.54
C ASN A 79 -10.25 5.36 -16.63
N PHE A 80 -9.84 4.85 -15.49
CA PHE A 80 -9.16 3.56 -15.42
C PHE A 80 -10.17 2.43 -15.59
N THR A 81 -9.89 1.55 -16.55
CA THR A 81 -10.65 0.30 -16.73
C THR A 81 -9.67 -0.86 -16.66
N ASN A 82 -10.12 -2.02 -16.17
CA ASN A 82 -9.32 -3.25 -16.12
C ASN A 82 -8.03 -3.16 -15.29
N ILE A 83 -8.06 -2.48 -14.13
CA ILE A 83 -6.98 -2.61 -13.14
C ILE A 83 -6.90 -4.07 -12.71
N LYS A 84 -5.79 -4.73 -13.00
CA LYS A 84 -5.49 -6.10 -12.57
C LYS A 84 -4.36 -6.04 -11.55
N LEU A 85 -4.69 -6.29 -10.29
CA LEU A 85 -3.68 -6.56 -9.28
C LEU A 85 -2.97 -7.86 -9.67
N LYS A 86 -1.64 -7.81 -9.78
CA LYS A 86 -0.83 -9.02 -9.99
C LYS A 86 -0.83 -9.84 -8.70
N GLN A 87 -0.19 -11.02 -8.74
CA GLN A 87 0.00 -11.82 -7.54
C GLN A 87 0.75 -11.02 -6.47
N GLU A 88 0.16 -10.89 -5.30
CA GLU A 88 0.76 -10.22 -4.15
C GLU A 88 1.33 -11.24 -3.18
N THR A 89 2.45 -10.90 -2.53
CA THR A 89 3.00 -11.67 -1.42
C THR A 89 2.63 -10.96 -0.12
N LYS A 90 1.81 -11.62 0.70
CA LYS A 90 1.43 -11.11 2.01
C LYS A 90 2.24 -11.81 3.10
N THR A 91 2.92 -11.02 3.91
CA THR A 91 3.61 -11.50 5.11
C THR A 91 2.58 -11.90 6.17
N ILE A 92 2.63 -13.17 6.58
CA ILE A 92 1.74 -13.73 7.62
C ILE A 92 2.41 -13.64 8.99
N GLU A 93 3.70 -13.97 9.05
CA GLU A 93 4.53 -13.94 10.24
C GLU A 93 5.94 -13.57 9.79
N ASP A 94 6.50 -12.50 10.37
CA ASP A 94 7.85 -12.02 10.13
C ASP A 94 8.40 -11.52 11.46
N GLY A 95 9.42 -12.21 11.97
CA GLY A 95 9.93 -12.06 13.32
C GLY A 95 10.28 -13.39 13.98
N PHE A 96 11.05 -13.33 15.06
CA PHE A 96 11.39 -14.50 15.89
C PHE A 96 10.35 -14.77 16.98
N ASP A 97 9.25 -14.02 17.00
CA ASP A 97 8.14 -14.26 17.92
C ASP A 97 7.40 -15.51 17.48
N TYR A 98 7.79 -16.65 18.06
CA TYR A 98 7.33 -18.00 17.75
C TYR A 98 5.81 -18.19 17.98
N ASN A 99 4.96 -17.61 17.14
CA ASN A 99 3.50 -17.68 17.26
C ASN A 99 2.92 -18.93 16.59
N TYR A 100 3.76 -19.81 16.04
CA TYR A 100 3.32 -21.11 15.58
C TYR A 100 2.78 -21.95 16.73
N LYS A 101 1.64 -22.61 16.49
CA LYS A 101 1.11 -23.60 17.43
C LYS A 101 1.71 -24.96 17.09
N ARG A 102 2.11 -25.72 18.13
CA ARG A 102 2.35 -27.16 17.98
C ARG A 102 1.00 -27.84 17.76
N ILE A 103 0.92 -28.62 16.70
CA ILE A 103 -0.31 -29.30 16.30
C ILE A 103 -0.03 -30.79 16.42
N TYR A 104 -0.84 -31.55 17.16
CA TYR A 104 -0.65 -32.99 17.24
C TYR A 104 -0.88 -33.63 15.87
N ARG A 105 0.10 -34.44 15.41
CA ARG A 105 -0.06 -35.22 14.17
C ARG A 105 -1.16 -36.26 14.42
N GLN A 106 -2.13 -36.36 13.51
CA GLN A 106 -3.26 -37.28 13.70
C GLN A 106 -2.91 -38.76 13.54
N ASN A 107 -1.69 -39.13 13.16
CA ASN A 107 -1.18 -40.51 13.15
C ASN A 107 0.37 -40.52 13.12
N PRO A 108 1.08 -40.34 14.24
CA PRO A 108 2.53 -40.25 14.22
C PRO A 108 3.19 -41.63 14.22
N THR A 109 4.07 -41.90 13.25
CA THR A 109 4.98 -43.06 13.27
C THR A 109 6.26 -42.78 14.06
N PHE A 110 6.70 -41.51 14.18
CA PHE A 110 7.93 -41.16 14.91
C PHE A 110 7.88 -39.78 15.60
N ARG A 111 7.42 -38.72 14.91
CA ARG A 111 7.23 -37.38 15.52
C ARG A 111 5.77 -37.15 15.88
N ALA A 112 5.49 -36.84 17.15
CA ALA A 112 4.14 -36.65 17.69
C ALA A 112 3.48 -35.31 17.31
N HIS A 113 4.22 -34.39 16.69
CA HIS A 113 3.75 -33.02 16.43
C HIS A 113 4.13 -32.55 15.02
N GLY A 114 3.24 -31.78 14.42
CA GLY A 114 3.49 -30.86 13.32
C GLY A 114 3.42 -29.42 13.81
N TYR A 115 3.59 -28.49 12.88
CA TYR A 115 3.51 -27.05 13.14
C TYR A 115 2.36 -26.46 12.37
N GLY A 116 1.74 -25.40 12.88
CA GLY A 116 0.92 -24.58 12.02
C GLY A 116 0.60 -23.21 12.56
N ILE A 117 0.24 -22.36 11.62
CA ILE A 117 0.03 -20.93 11.80
C ILE A 117 -1.37 -20.62 11.31
N GLN A 118 -2.13 -19.87 12.12
CA GLN A 118 -3.45 -19.42 11.71
C GLN A 118 -3.28 -18.32 10.66
N ILE A 119 -4.00 -18.46 9.54
CA ILE A 119 -4.07 -17.45 8.50
C ILE A 119 -5.49 -16.90 8.46
N ASN A 120 -5.61 -15.58 8.49
CA ASN A 120 -6.91 -14.91 8.40
C ASN A 120 -7.07 -14.26 7.03
N ILE A 121 -8.03 -14.75 6.26
CA ILE A 121 -8.37 -14.26 4.94
C ILE A 121 -9.47 -13.20 5.10
N THR A 122 -9.13 -11.94 4.85
CA THR A 122 -10.06 -10.81 5.01
C THR A 122 -10.98 -10.61 3.81
N GLU A 123 -10.57 -11.09 2.65
CA GLU A 123 -11.30 -11.00 1.38
C GLU A 123 -11.05 -12.25 0.52
N PRO A 124 -11.98 -12.62 -0.37
CA PRO A 124 -11.81 -13.80 -1.21
C PRO A 124 -10.49 -13.77 -2.00
N THR A 125 -9.65 -14.79 -1.81
CA THR A 125 -8.26 -14.81 -2.27
C THR A 125 -7.94 -16.10 -3.00
N ILE A 126 -7.23 -16.02 -4.13
CA ILE A 126 -6.64 -17.19 -4.80
C ILE A 126 -5.20 -17.36 -4.31
N LEU A 127 -4.93 -18.48 -3.65
CA LEU A 127 -3.61 -18.80 -3.11
C LEU A 127 -2.85 -19.74 -4.05
N TYR A 128 -1.68 -19.30 -4.51
CA TYR A 128 -0.81 -20.05 -5.42
C TYR A 128 0.27 -20.85 -4.70
N GLY A 129 0.63 -20.45 -3.48
CA GLY A 129 1.72 -21.05 -2.73
C GLY A 129 2.04 -20.25 -1.47
N VAL A 130 3.06 -20.71 -0.75
CA VAL A 130 3.55 -20.06 0.46
C VAL A 130 5.08 -19.99 0.43
N TYR A 131 5.66 -18.96 1.03
CA TYR A 131 7.10 -18.93 1.31
C TYR A 131 7.32 -19.35 2.74
N LEU A 132 8.28 -20.25 2.94
CA LEU A 132 8.68 -20.74 4.25
C LEU A 132 10.16 -20.46 4.45
N PHE A 133 10.52 -19.89 5.60
CA PHE A 133 11.91 -19.65 5.95
C PHE A 133 12.52 -20.86 6.66
N GLY A 134 13.69 -21.30 6.23
CA GLY A 134 14.40 -22.40 6.86
C GLY A 134 15.38 -23.10 5.94
N TYR A 135 15.71 -24.33 6.32
CA TYR A 135 16.60 -25.22 5.58
C TYR A 135 16.25 -26.68 5.91
N LYS A 136 16.58 -27.58 4.98
CA LYS A 136 16.46 -29.02 5.18
C LYS A 136 17.65 -29.51 6.02
N SER A 137 17.38 -30.28 7.06
CA SER A 137 18.44 -31.01 7.77
C SER A 137 18.83 -32.28 7.01
N PRO A 138 20.14 -32.62 6.89
CA PRO A 138 20.62 -33.87 6.28
C PRO A 138 20.04 -35.14 6.89
N SER A 139 19.62 -35.07 8.16
CA SER A 139 19.01 -36.19 8.88
C SER A 139 17.49 -36.35 8.65
N THR A 140 16.87 -35.48 7.85
CA THR A 140 15.43 -35.52 7.60
C THR A 140 15.12 -36.47 6.46
N ASN A 141 14.67 -37.68 6.81
CA ASN A 141 14.26 -38.71 5.85
C ASN A 141 12.73 -38.77 5.65
N GLU A 142 11.97 -37.98 6.42
CA GLU A 142 10.51 -37.93 6.33
C GLU A 142 10.06 -37.01 5.19
N THR A 143 9.00 -37.41 4.48
CA THR A 143 8.26 -36.52 3.59
C THR A 143 7.34 -35.64 4.43
N ILE A 144 7.62 -34.33 4.45
CA ILE A 144 6.79 -33.33 5.13
C ILE A 144 5.84 -32.72 4.09
N GLN A 145 4.58 -32.55 4.48
CA GLN A 145 3.56 -31.90 3.66
C GLN A 145 3.29 -30.49 4.17
N VAL A 146 3.09 -29.56 3.23
CA VAL A 146 2.64 -28.19 3.47
C VAL A 146 1.19 -28.10 3.05
N GLN A 147 0.30 -27.80 4.01
CA GLN A 147 -1.15 -27.93 3.83
C GLN A 147 -1.89 -26.67 4.24
N ILE A 148 -2.95 -26.35 3.49
CA ILE A 148 -3.97 -25.41 3.96
C ILE A 148 -5.12 -26.22 4.52
N ARG A 149 -5.44 -25.98 5.79
CA ARG A 149 -6.50 -26.68 6.52
C ARG A 149 -7.58 -25.73 7.02
N GLY A 150 -8.77 -26.27 7.25
CA GLY A 150 -9.85 -25.54 7.88
C GLY A 150 -9.56 -25.23 9.34
N TYR A 151 -10.22 -24.20 9.85
CA TYR A 151 -10.18 -23.78 11.25
C TYR A 151 -11.30 -24.46 12.04
N ASP A 152 -10.97 -24.95 13.24
CA ASP A 152 -11.90 -25.40 14.27
C ASP A 152 -12.03 -24.26 15.29
N ASP A 153 -13.22 -23.67 15.38
CA ASP A 153 -13.55 -22.55 16.26
C ASP A 153 -13.71 -22.96 17.72
N VAL A 154 -14.04 -24.22 17.99
CA VAL A 154 -14.21 -24.74 19.36
C VAL A 154 -12.85 -24.87 20.04
N ASP A 155 -11.88 -25.48 19.36
CA ASP A 155 -10.58 -25.80 19.94
C ASP A 155 -9.44 -24.90 19.43
N SER A 156 -9.75 -23.93 18.57
CA SER A 156 -8.77 -23.01 17.97
C SER A 156 -7.58 -23.74 17.34
N LYS A 157 -7.84 -24.83 16.62
CA LYS A 157 -6.86 -25.74 15.98
C LYS A 157 -7.25 -26.00 14.52
N PRO A 158 -6.38 -26.59 13.66
CA PRO A 158 -6.84 -27.04 12.36
C PRO A 158 -7.82 -28.21 12.49
N ASN A 159 -8.85 -28.23 11.66
CA ASN A 159 -9.76 -29.35 11.51
C ASN A 159 -9.25 -30.36 10.46
N ASN A 160 -10.09 -31.35 10.12
CA ASN A 160 -9.73 -32.43 9.20
C ASN A 160 -9.84 -32.05 7.72
N THR A 161 -10.41 -30.90 7.39
CA THR A 161 -10.58 -30.44 6.01
C THR A 161 -9.26 -29.93 5.47
N ILE A 162 -8.73 -30.60 4.44
CA ILE A 162 -7.53 -30.17 3.70
C ILE A 162 -8.00 -29.54 2.39
N TYR A 163 -7.72 -28.26 2.20
CA TYR A 163 -8.06 -27.52 0.97
C TYR A 163 -7.03 -27.73 -0.13
N THR A 164 -5.74 -27.78 0.23
CA THR A 164 -4.63 -28.06 -0.69
C THR A 164 -3.42 -28.57 0.08
N SER A 165 -2.53 -29.29 -0.61
CA SER A 165 -1.30 -29.87 -0.07
C SER A 165 -0.20 -29.84 -1.13
N THR A 166 1.04 -29.63 -0.70
CA THR A 166 2.23 -29.84 -1.53
C THR A 166 3.36 -30.40 -0.67
N THR A 167 4.25 -31.20 -1.27
CA THR A 167 5.42 -31.71 -0.55
C THR A 167 6.37 -30.56 -0.25
N LEU A 168 6.88 -30.51 0.98
CA LEU A 168 7.86 -29.51 1.39
C LEU A 168 9.12 -29.63 0.52
N ASN A 169 9.42 -28.55 -0.20
CA ASN A 169 10.58 -28.40 -1.04
C ASN A 169 11.51 -27.34 -0.44
N MET A 170 12.57 -27.79 0.24
CA MET A 170 13.61 -26.94 0.83
C MET A 170 15.00 -27.51 0.52
N THR A 171 15.96 -26.62 0.25
CA THR A 171 17.37 -26.98 0.10
C THR A 171 18.08 -27.02 1.45
N PHE A 172 19.37 -27.38 1.45
CA PHE A 172 20.23 -27.31 2.64
C PHE A 172 20.63 -25.87 3.00
N ASP A 173 20.31 -24.91 2.15
CA ASP A 173 20.65 -23.50 2.34
C ASP A 173 19.62 -22.80 3.22
N TYR A 174 20.12 -21.96 4.12
CA TYR A 174 19.30 -21.14 4.99
C TYR A 174 18.65 -20.00 4.21
N GLY A 175 17.32 -19.97 4.11
CA GLY A 175 16.63 -18.89 3.41
C GLY A 175 15.14 -19.10 3.22
N TRP A 176 14.53 -18.24 2.38
CA TRP A 176 13.14 -18.35 1.98
C TRP A 176 12.98 -19.34 0.84
N HIS A 177 12.09 -20.33 1.02
CA HIS A 177 11.81 -21.38 0.04
C HIS A 177 10.33 -21.36 -0.36
N LYS A 178 10.06 -21.23 -1.66
CA LYS A 178 8.70 -21.22 -2.20
C LYS A 178 8.10 -22.62 -2.29
N GLN A 179 6.90 -22.78 -1.73
CA GLN A 179 6.08 -23.98 -1.83
C GLN A 179 4.90 -23.67 -2.74
N THR A 180 4.96 -24.15 -3.98
CA THR A 180 3.89 -23.92 -4.96
C THR A 180 2.86 -25.04 -4.87
N PHE A 181 1.57 -24.68 -4.86
CA PHE A 181 0.50 -25.67 -4.96
C PHE A 181 0.28 -26.04 -6.43
N ALA A 182 0.06 -27.33 -6.71
CA ALA A 182 -0.16 -27.80 -8.08
C ALA A 182 -1.42 -27.17 -8.72
N THR A 183 -2.43 -26.88 -7.90
CA THR A 183 -3.64 -26.17 -8.30
C THR A 183 -3.85 -25.00 -7.34
N PRO A 184 -3.95 -23.75 -7.84
CA PRO A 184 -4.29 -22.62 -7.00
C PRO A 184 -5.63 -22.84 -6.31
N ILE A 185 -5.73 -22.45 -5.04
CA ILE A 185 -6.94 -22.65 -4.24
C ILE A 185 -7.66 -21.32 -4.04
N PHE A 186 -8.96 -21.30 -4.29
CA PHE A 186 -9.81 -20.16 -3.93
C PHE A 186 -10.30 -20.31 -2.49
N LEU A 187 -10.00 -19.31 -1.66
CA LEU A 187 -10.43 -19.23 -0.27
C LEU A 187 -11.37 -18.05 -0.11
N THR A 188 -12.50 -18.28 0.57
CA THR A 188 -13.39 -17.19 1.00
C THR A 188 -12.82 -16.48 2.22
N ASN A 189 -13.46 -15.39 2.63
CA ASN A 189 -13.13 -14.76 3.90
C ASN A 189 -13.31 -15.75 5.07
N GLY A 190 -12.36 -15.78 6.00
CA GLY A 190 -12.39 -16.69 7.13
C GLY A 190 -11.01 -17.03 7.70
N SER A 191 -11.03 -17.83 8.76
CA SER A 191 -9.83 -18.39 9.38
C SER A 191 -9.48 -19.75 8.79
N TYR A 192 -8.20 -19.95 8.53
CA TYR A 192 -7.62 -21.19 8.06
C TYR A 192 -6.30 -21.45 8.80
N TYR A 193 -5.68 -22.60 8.54
CA TYR A 193 -4.37 -22.93 9.06
C TYR A 193 -3.42 -23.33 7.95
N LEU A 194 -2.21 -22.78 7.96
CA LEU A 194 -1.06 -23.34 7.27
C LEU A 194 -0.42 -24.37 8.18
N VAL A 195 -0.31 -25.62 7.71
CA VAL A 195 0.19 -26.76 8.50
C VAL A 195 1.38 -27.41 7.82
N LEU A 196 2.41 -27.72 8.63
CA LEU A 196 3.55 -28.56 8.28
C LEU A 196 3.41 -29.88 9.04
N ASN A 197 3.12 -30.97 8.32
CA ASN A 197 2.84 -32.27 8.93
C ASN A 197 3.47 -33.44 8.20
#